data_AF-A0A1G2YK67-F1
#
_entry.id   AF-A0A1G2YK67-F1
#
_cell.length_a   1.000
_cell.length_b   1.000
_cell.length_c   1.000
_cell.angle_alpha   90.00
_cell.angle_beta   90.00
_cell.angle_gamma   90.00
#
_symmetry.space_group_name_H-M   'P 1'
#
loop_
_entity.id
_entity.type
_entity.pdbx_description
1 polymer ?
#
loop_
_entity_poly.entity_id
_entity_poly.type
_entity_poly.pdbx_seq_one_letter_code
_entity_poly.pdbx_strand_id
1 'polypeptide(L)'
;MNISVRYRQTRNLAAKRVVGKLAASLIKDNDLIYLEAGSTCYEIIPYLAQKKSITIICNSLYLMSRLNEMSQHQILLIGGQYRPQRMDMVGPNAEAAIAQLSGFKAFTGADDITIDSGISGSDVVTVSFAKLVLQRAHEVIFVGDHTKFDNPALYKIADIDELDYIVTDEAPSEQWLSAATQKSIKLVYP
;
A
#
# COMPACT_ATOMS: atom_id res chain seq x y z
N MET A 1 -12.74 16.79 2.25
CA MET A 1 -13.66 16.04 1.35
C MET A 1 -13.08 14.65 1.11
N ASN A 2 -13.85 13.58 1.36
CA ASN A 2 -13.39 12.21 1.11
C ASN A 2 -13.48 11.92 -0.40
N ILE A 3 -12.34 11.96 -1.08
CA ILE A 3 -12.24 11.81 -2.55
C ILE A 3 -12.37 10.33 -2.90
N SER A 4 -13.26 9.98 -3.84
CA SER A 4 -13.50 8.60 -4.22
C SER A 4 -12.26 7.91 -4.81
N VAL A 5 -12.13 6.60 -4.59
CA VAL A 5 -11.01 5.81 -5.15
C VAL A 5 -10.97 5.88 -6.68
N ARG A 6 -12.14 5.96 -7.32
CA ARG A 6 -12.28 6.11 -8.78
C ARG A 6 -11.72 7.42 -9.30
N TYR A 7 -11.88 8.52 -8.57
CA TYR A 7 -11.25 9.79 -8.93
C TYR A 7 -9.73 9.72 -8.79
N ARG A 8 -9.24 9.09 -7.71
CA ARG A 8 -7.80 8.92 -7.50
C ARG A 8 -7.17 8.04 -8.59
N GLN A 9 -7.90 7.09 -9.16
CA GLN A 9 -7.39 6.20 -10.20
C GLN A 9 -6.84 6.93 -11.43
N THR A 10 -7.51 8.00 -11.88
CA THR A 10 -7.10 8.72 -13.11
C THR A 10 -5.99 9.75 -12.85
N ARG A 11 -5.89 10.26 -11.61
CA ARG A 11 -4.86 11.23 -11.24
C ARG A 11 -3.49 10.57 -11.12
N ASN A 12 -2.47 11.17 -11.74
CA ASN A 12 -1.09 10.69 -11.74
C ASN A 12 -0.97 9.21 -12.19
N LEU A 13 -1.84 8.74 -13.09
CA LEU A 13 -1.87 7.33 -13.50
C LEU A 13 -0.53 6.84 -14.07
N ALA A 14 0.17 7.68 -14.84
CA ALA A 14 1.48 7.33 -15.38
C ALA A 14 2.50 7.06 -14.26
N ALA A 15 2.59 7.96 -13.28
CA ALA A 15 3.42 7.79 -12.09
C ALA A 15 3.06 6.50 -11.33
N LYS A 16 1.78 6.26 -11.08
CA LYS A 16 1.32 5.05 -10.37
C LYS A 16 1.66 3.76 -11.09
N ARG A 17 1.70 3.76 -12.42
CA ARG A 17 2.17 2.60 -13.21
C ARG A 17 3.66 2.35 -13.04
N VAL A 18 4.47 3.41 -12.96
CA VAL A 18 5.91 3.31 -12.65
C VAL A 18 6.09 2.71 -11.27
N VAL A 19 5.43 3.29 -10.26
CA VAL A 19 5.46 2.77 -8.87
C VAL A 19 4.99 1.32 -8.81
N GLY A 20 3.88 1.00 -9.48
CA GLY A 20 3.31 -0.35 -9.52
C GLY A 20 4.28 -1.39 -10.08
N LYS A 21 4.97 -1.05 -11.17
CA LYS A 21 6.01 -1.90 -11.78
C LYS A 21 7.19 -2.11 -10.85
N LEU A 22 7.70 -1.04 -10.24
CA LEU A 22 8.84 -1.10 -9.32
C LEU A 22 8.49 -1.91 -8.06
N ALA A 23 7.32 -1.68 -7.47
CA ALA A 23 6.86 -2.41 -6.30
C ALA A 23 6.71 -3.91 -6.58
N ALA A 24 6.20 -4.29 -7.76
CA ALA A 24 6.10 -5.70 -8.17
C ALA A 24 7.46 -6.42 -8.31
N SER A 25 8.56 -5.68 -8.45
CA SER A 25 9.90 -6.26 -8.47
C SER A 25 10.35 -6.77 -7.09
N LEU A 26 9.77 -6.24 -6.01
CA LEU A 26 10.03 -6.65 -4.62
C LEU A 26 9.26 -7.92 -4.23
N ILE A 27 8.31 -8.35 -5.05
CA ILE A 27 7.50 -9.54 -4.86
C ILE A 27 8.18 -10.73 -5.54
N LYS A 28 8.32 -11.83 -4.82
CA LYS A 28 8.90 -13.10 -5.29
C LYS A 28 7.83 -14.18 -5.39
N ASP A 29 8.17 -15.26 -6.10
CA ASP A 29 7.31 -16.45 -6.14
C ASP A 29 7.09 -17.00 -4.73
N ASN A 30 5.88 -17.45 -4.44
CA ASN A 30 5.43 -17.96 -3.13
C ASN A 30 5.38 -16.93 -1.99
N ASP A 31 5.55 -15.63 -2.28
CA ASP A 31 5.37 -14.59 -1.26
C ASP A 31 3.92 -14.53 -0.75
N LEU A 32 3.79 -14.20 0.54
CA LEU A 32 2.56 -13.71 1.14
C LEU A 32 2.59 -12.18 1.15
N ILE A 33 1.63 -11.54 0.49
CA ILE A 33 1.57 -10.08 0.38
C ILE A 33 0.22 -9.55 0.85
N TYR A 34 0.22 -8.36 1.42
CA TYR A 34 -0.97 -7.55 1.63
C TYR A 34 -0.93 -6.36 0.67
N LEU A 35 -2.01 -6.14 -0.08
CA LEU A 35 -2.19 -4.96 -0.92
C LEU A 35 -3.26 -4.05 -0.30
N GLU A 36 -2.86 -2.85 0.12
CA GLU A 36 -3.79 -1.88 0.68
C GLU A 36 -4.78 -1.37 -0.37
N ALA A 37 -6.03 -1.15 0.04
CA ALA A 37 -7.06 -0.51 -0.76
C ALA A 37 -6.61 0.87 -1.29
N GLY A 38 -6.24 0.95 -2.57
CA GLY A 38 -5.81 2.21 -3.17
C GLY A 38 -5.44 2.10 -4.65
N SER A 39 -5.41 3.25 -5.33
CA SER A 39 -5.11 3.31 -6.76
C SER A 39 -3.67 2.93 -7.11
N THR A 40 -2.70 3.16 -6.22
CA THR A 40 -1.30 2.81 -6.48
C THR A 40 -1.10 1.29 -6.38
N CYS A 41 -1.62 0.65 -5.32
CA CYS A 41 -1.62 -0.81 -5.20
C CYS A 41 -2.36 -1.51 -6.35
N TYR A 42 -3.42 -0.89 -6.88
CA TYR A 42 -4.12 -1.39 -8.07
C TYR A 42 -3.23 -1.51 -9.32
N GLU A 43 -2.23 -0.63 -9.45
CA GLU A 43 -1.27 -0.66 -10.55
C GLU A 43 -0.13 -1.67 -10.34
N ILE A 44 0.01 -2.28 -9.16
CA ILE A 44 0.94 -3.41 -8.91
C ILE A 44 0.41 -4.68 -9.58
N ILE A 45 -0.91 -4.91 -9.46
CA ILE A 45 -1.61 -6.12 -9.88
C ILE A 45 -1.19 -6.65 -11.26
N PRO A 46 -1.17 -5.89 -12.37
CA PRO A 46 -0.86 -6.45 -13.70
C PRO A 46 0.51 -7.11 -13.81
N TYR A 47 1.46 -6.69 -12.97
CA TYR A 47 2.81 -7.26 -12.96
C TYR A 47 2.90 -8.57 -12.15
N LEU A 48 1.86 -8.91 -11.39
CA LEU A 48 1.78 -10.17 -10.63
C LEU A 48 1.59 -11.38 -11.54
N ALA A 49 1.08 -11.21 -12.77
CA ALA A 49 0.95 -12.29 -13.74
C ALA A 49 2.28 -12.99 -14.08
N GLN A 50 3.42 -12.35 -13.80
CA GLN A 50 4.76 -12.90 -13.99
C GLN A 50 5.27 -13.71 -12.77
N LYS A 51 4.52 -13.72 -11.67
CA LYS A 51 4.84 -14.41 -10.42
C LYS A 51 4.11 -15.74 -10.35
N LYS A 52 4.55 -16.62 -9.44
CA LYS A 52 3.94 -17.93 -9.21
C LYS A 52 3.52 -18.10 -7.76
N SER A 53 2.33 -18.67 -7.56
CA SER A 53 1.86 -19.16 -6.27
C SER A 53 1.94 -18.15 -5.12
N ILE A 54 1.81 -16.85 -5.41
CA ILE A 54 1.70 -15.84 -4.35
C ILE A 54 0.34 -15.93 -3.68
N THR A 55 0.33 -15.56 -2.40
CA THR A 55 -0.90 -15.42 -1.62
C THR A 55 -1.14 -13.94 -1.36
N ILE A 56 -2.28 -13.43 -1.84
CA ILE A 56 -2.61 -12.01 -1.84
C ILE A 56 -3.72 -11.75 -0.83
N ILE A 57 -3.43 -10.95 0.18
CA ILE A 57 -4.40 -10.47 1.17
C ILE A 57 -4.83 -9.06 0.75
N CYS A 58 -6.13 -8.79 0.75
CA CYS A 58 -6.64 -7.42 0.61
C CYS A 58 -8.00 -7.27 1.26
N ASN A 59 -8.43 -6.03 1.52
CA ASN A 59 -9.76 -5.70 2.03
C ASN A 59 -10.57 -4.86 1.02
N SER A 60 -10.30 -4.98 -0.29
CA SER A 60 -10.80 -4.04 -1.29
C SER A 60 -11.53 -4.73 -2.45
N LEU A 61 -12.80 -4.36 -2.64
CA LEU A 61 -13.53 -4.74 -3.86
C LEU A 61 -12.97 -4.05 -5.11
N TYR A 62 -12.30 -2.91 -4.93
CA TYR A 62 -11.63 -2.22 -6.03
C TYR A 62 -10.40 -2.98 -6.51
N LEU A 63 -9.57 -3.51 -5.62
CA LEU A 63 -8.47 -4.40 -6.04
C LEU A 63 -9.01 -5.72 -6.61
N MET A 64 -10.07 -6.27 -6.00
CA MET A 64 -10.69 -7.51 -6.47
C MET A 64 -11.23 -7.45 -7.89
N SER A 65 -11.62 -6.28 -8.39
CA SER A 65 -12.10 -6.14 -9.78
C SER A 65 -11.02 -6.44 -10.82
N ARG A 66 -9.76 -6.58 -10.40
CA ARG A 66 -8.63 -6.98 -11.25
C ARG A 66 -7.97 -8.27 -10.78
N LEU A 67 -7.94 -8.51 -9.47
CA LEU A 67 -7.40 -9.77 -8.92
C LEU A 67 -8.25 -10.99 -9.29
N ASN A 68 -9.56 -10.83 -9.52
CA ASN A 68 -10.45 -11.94 -9.90
C ASN A 68 -10.07 -12.61 -11.24
N GLU A 69 -9.24 -11.96 -12.06
CA GLU A 69 -8.70 -12.52 -13.31
C GLU A 69 -7.44 -13.37 -13.09
N MET A 70 -6.88 -13.41 -11.87
CA MET A 70 -5.59 -14.04 -11.55
C MET A 70 -5.74 -15.41 -10.89
N SER A 71 -6.17 -16.42 -11.65
CA SER A 71 -6.46 -17.76 -11.13
C SER A 71 -5.22 -18.54 -10.63
N GLN A 72 -4.01 -18.12 -11.00
CA GLN A 72 -2.75 -18.74 -10.56
C GLN A 72 -2.30 -18.33 -9.14
N HIS A 73 -3.07 -17.48 -8.45
CA HIS A 73 -2.76 -16.97 -7.12
C HIS A 73 -3.86 -17.30 -6.13
N GLN A 74 -3.48 -17.45 -4.86
CA GLN A 74 -4.47 -17.51 -3.79
C GLN A 74 -4.82 -16.10 -3.36
N ILE A 75 -6.12 -15.80 -3.19
CA ILE A 75 -6.59 -14.50 -2.75
C ILE A 75 -7.38 -14.65 -1.46
N LEU A 76 -6.95 -13.97 -0.40
CA LEU A 76 -7.68 -13.80 0.85
C LEU A 76 -8.32 -12.41 0.87
N LEU A 77 -9.62 -12.37 0.63
CA LEU A 77 -10.40 -11.15 0.73
C LEU A 77 -10.92 -10.99 2.16
N ILE A 78 -10.38 -10.01 2.90
CA ILE A 78 -10.83 -9.67 4.24
C ILE A 78 -12.20 -8.97 4.14
N GLY A 79 -13.22 -9.61 4.68
CA GLY A 79 -14.58 -9.09 4.76
C GLY A 79 -14.80 -8.13 5.93
N GLY A 80 -15.90 -7.38 5.90
CA GLY A 80 -16.25 -6.40 6.92
C GLY A 80 -17.38 -5.48 6.47
N GLN A 81 -17.51 -4.32 7.11
CA GLN A 81 -18.41 -3.27 6.65
C GLN A 81 -17.88 -2.66 5.36
N TYR A 82 -18.60 -2.82 4.26
CA TYR A 82 -18.26 -2.25 2.97
C TYR A 82 -18.53 -0.74 2.92
N ARG A 83 -17.59 0.05 2.41
CA ARG A 83 -17.72 1.50 2.21
C ARG A 83 -17.70 1.86 0.72
N PRO A 84 -18.85 2.16 0.08
CA PRO A 84 -18.95 2.31 -1.37
C PRO A 84 -18.02 3.37 -1.99
N GLN A 85 -17.78 4.50 -1.30
CA GLN A 85 -16.97 5.60 -1.81
C GLN A 85 -15.48 5.23 -1.92
N ARG A 86 -15.03 4.31 -1.04
CA ARG A 86 -13.64 3.83 -0.98
C ARG A 86 -13.45 2.44 -1.57
N MET A 87 -14.54 1.70 -1.73
CA MET A 87 -14.57 0.31 -2.18
C MET A 87 -13.67 -0.61 -1.33
N ASP A 88 -13.65 -0.34 -0.02
CA ASP A 88 -12.93 -1.13 0.98
C ASP A 88 -13.89 -1.70 2.04
N MET A 89 -13.39 -2.69 2.79
CA MET A 89 -14.08 -3.37 3.88
C MET A 89 -13.31 -3.14 5.17
N VAL A 90 -13.99 -2.65 6.20
CA VAL A 90 -13.39 -2.22 7.47
C VAL A 90 -14.28 -2.62 8.65
N GLY A 91 -13.86 -2.25 9.86
CA GLY A 91 -14.61 -2.49 11.10
C GLY A 91 -14.26 -3.82 11.77
N PRO A 92 -14.94 -4.16 12.88
CA PRO A 92 -14.45 -5.17 13.82
C PRO A 92 -14.18 -6.56 13.22
N ASN A 93 -14.98 -6.99 12.23
CA ASN A 93 -14.76 -8.28 11.56
C ASN A 93 -13.49 -8.28 10.69
N ALA A 94 -13.22 -7.17 10.00
CA ALA A 94 -12.01 -7.01 9.21
C ALA A 94 -10.78 -6.95 10.13
N GLU A 95 -10.89 -6.20 11.23
CA GLU A 95 -9.84 -6.04 12.25
C GLU A 95 -9.52 -7.37 12.94
N ALA A 96 -10.55 -8.14 13.30
CA ALA A 96 -10.37 -9.48 13.88
C ALA A 96 -9.72 -10.44 12.88
N ALA A 97 -10.08 -10.37 11.59
CA ALA A 97 -9.47 -11.19 10.56
C ALA A 97 -7.98 -10.87 10.35
N ILE A 98 -7.63 -9.59 10.18
CA ILE A 98 -6.22 -9.20 9.97
C ILE A 98 -5.37 -9.53 11.21
N ALA A 99 -5.94 -9.49 12.42
CA ALA A 99 -5.23 -9.83 13.65
C ALA A 99 -4.77 -11.30 13.74
N GLN A 100 -5.37 -12.20 12.94
CA GLN A 100 -4.98 -13.62 12.86
C GLN A 100 -3.93 -13.90 11.78
N LEU A 101 -3.60 -12.91 10.96
CA LEU A 101 -2.64 -13.04 9.87
C LEU A 101 -1.30 -12.40 10.28
N SER A 102 -0.20 -12.93 9.76
CA SER A 102 1.14 -12.38 9.96
C SER A 102 2.11 -12.90 8.90
N GLY A 103 3.33 -12.39 8.87
CA GLY A 103 4.38 -12.90 7.98
C GLY A 103 4.23 -12.49 6.52
N PHE A 104 3.42 -11.45 6.24
CA PHE A 104 3.22 -10.91 4.90
C PHE A 104 3.98 -9.61 4.67
N LYS A 105 4.31 -9.31 3.41
CA LYS A 105 4.82 -8.00 2.99
C LYS A 105 3.66 -7.04 2.80
N ALA A 106 3.64 -5.90 3.47
CA ALA A 106 2.56 -4.92 3.33
C ALA A 106 2.94 -3.86 2.30
N PHE A 107 2.21 -3.82 1.18
CA PHE A 107 2.26 -2.70 0.23
C PHE A 107 1.18 -1.70 0.61
N THR A 108 1.60 -0.59 1.21
CA THR A 108 0.72 0.43 1.76
C THR A 108 0.82 1.72 0.97
N GLY A 109 -0.33 2.29 0.62
CA GLY A 109 -0.37 3.67 0.17
C GLY A 109 -0.44 4.61 1.37
N ALA A 110 -0.46 5.91 1.09
CA ALA A 110 -0.85 6.92 2.05
C ALA A 110 -1.46 8.12 1.31
N ASP A 111 -2.10 9.02 2.04
CA ASP A 111 -2.39 10.32 1.45
C ASP A 111 -1.10 11.12 1.30
N ASP A 112 -0.18 11.00 2.27
CA ASP A 112 1.12 11.67 2.25
C ASP A 112 2.18 10.98 3.12
N ILE A 113 3.45 11.34 2.91
CA ILE A 113 4.64 10.90 3.65
C ILE A 113 5.59 12.08 3.93
N THR A 114 6.13 12.16 5.16
CA THR A 114 7.18 13.13 5.51
C THR A 114 8.32 12.46 6.27
N ILE A 115 9.50 13.08 6.29
CA ILE A 115 10.66 12.59 7.05
C ILE A 115 10.37 12.58 8.57
N ASP A 116 9.67 13.61 9.06
CA ASP A 116 9.46 13.80 10.50
C ASP A 116 8.27 13.00 11.05
N SER A 117 7.21 12.81 10.25
CA SER A 117 5.96 12.21 10.72
C SER A 117 5.64 10.85 10.11
N GLY A 118 6.46 10.37 9.15
CA GLY A 118 6.20 9.16 8.39
C GLY A 118 4.96 9.25 7.51
N ILE A 119 4.27 8.14 7.31
CA ILE A 119 3.09 8.05 6.45
C ILE A 119 1.80 8.45 7.18
N SER A 120 0.90 9.15 6.48
CA SER A 120 -0.33 9.69 7.04
C SER A 120 -1.52 9.68 6.07
N GLY A 121 -2.73 9.72 6.62
CA GLY A 121 -3.99 9.67 5.88
C GLY A 121 -5.05 10.63 6.43
N SER A 122 -6.04 10.97 5.60
CA SER A 122 -7.14 11.89 5.96
C SER A 122 -8.39 11.21 6.54
N ASP A 123 -8.48 9.88 6.46
CA ASP A 123 -9.63 9.10 6.90
C ASP A 123 -9.24 8.17 8.05
N VAL A 124 -9.71 8.50 9.24
CA VAL A 124 -9.33 7.81 10.49
C VAL A 124 -9.63 6.31 10.45
N VAL A 125 -10.68 5.88 9.75
CA VAL A 125 -11.07 4.47 9.69
C VAL A 125 -10.07 3.66 8.85
N THR A 126 -9.68 4.15 7.66
CA THR A 126 -8.60 3.52 6.89
C THR A 126 -7.28 3.56 7.63
N VAL A 127 -6.95 4.69 8.25
CA VAL A 127 -5.68 4.84 8.99
C VAL A 127 -5.62 3.87 10.16
N SER A 128 -6.71 3.68 10.89
CA SER A 128 -6.78 2.72 12.00
C SER A 128 -6.63 1.28 11.52
N PHE A 129 -7.25 0.94 10.39
CA PHE A 129 -7.09 -0.39 9.80
C PHE A 129 -5.68 -0.64 9.26
N ALA A 130 -5.08 0.35 8.57
CA ALA A 130 -3.72 0.28 8.07
C ALA A 130 -2.72 0.05 9.20
N LYS A 131 -2.86 0.73 10.34
CA LYS A 131 -2.03 0.49 11.53
C LYS A 131 -2.05 -0.98 11.97
N LEU A 132 -3.23 -1.59 12.02
CA LEU A 132 -3.37 -3.00 12.39
C LEU A 132 -2.71 -3.93 11.36
N VAL A 133 -2.80 -3.60 10.07
CA VAL A 133 -2.11 -4.33 9.00
C VAL A 133 -0.59 -4.25 9.20
N LEU A 134 -0.05 -3.03 9.38
CA LEU A 134 1.39 -2.81 9.50
C LEU A 134 1.99 -3.50 10.73
N GLN A 135 1.27 -3.54 11.85
CA GLN A 135 1.66 -4.29 13.05
C GLN A 135 1.79 -5.80 12.84
N ARG A 136 1.22 -6.35 11.77
CA ARG A 136 1.25 -7.78 11.41
C ARG A 136 2.20 -8.08 10.26
N ALA A 137 2.66 -7.05 9.56
CA ALA A 137 3.59 -7.17 8.46
C ALA A 137 4.98 -7.52 8.97
N HIS A 138 5.73 -8.31 8.20
CA HIS A 138 7.16 -8.54 8.48
C HIS A 138 8.06 -7.59 7.67
N GLU A 139 7.52 -6.99 6.62
CA GLU A 139 8.21 -6.01 5.77
C GLU A 139 7.15 -4.99 5.32
N VAL A 140 7.42 -3.71 5.48
CA VAL A 140 6.52 -2.60 5.16
C VAL A 140 7.07 -1.80 3.98
N ILE A 141 6.29 -1.77 2.90
CA ILE A 141 6.64 -1.12 1.64
C ILE A 141 5.64 0.00 1.39
N PHE A 142 6.09 1.24 1.55
CA PHE A 142 5.32 2.38 1.10
C PHE A 142 5.36 2.49 -0.43
N VAL A 143 4.20 2.68 -1.06
CA VAL A 143 4.05 2.91 -2.49
C VAL A 143 3.29 4.22 -2.75
N GLY A 144 3.98 5.21 -3.31
CA GLY A 144 3.39 6.52 -3.56
C GLY A 144 4.13 7.28 -4.66
N ASP A 145 3.40 8.04 -5.46
CA ASP A 145 4.02 8.97 -6.40
C ASP A 145 4.64 10.18 -5.69
N HIS A 146 5.52 10.91 -6.35
CA HIS A 146 6.24 12.06 -5.81
C HIS A 146 5.33 13.14 -5.19
N THR A 147 4.05 13.24 -5.61
CA THR A 147 3.11 14.22 -5.04
C THR A 147 2.71 13.92 -3.60
N LYS A 148 3.14 12.78 -3.05
CA LYS A 148 2.89 12.34 -1.67
C LYS A 148 3.89 12.88 -0.67
N PHE A 149 4.98 13.48 -1.12
CA PHE A 149 6.09 13.84 -0.26
C PHE A 149 5.86 15.22 0.39
N ASP A 150 6.41 15.40 1.59
CA ASP A 150 6.63 16.67 2.29
C ASP A 150 5.39 17.42 2.81
N ASN A 151 4.19 16.86 2.69
CA ASN A 151 2.96 17.48 3.19
C ASN A 151 2.22 16.53 4.13
N PRO A 152 2.11 16.75 5.45
CA PRO A 152 1.44 15.77 6.30
C PRO A 152 -0.09 15.77 6.11
N ALA A 153 -0.70 14.59 6.20
CA ALA A 153 -2.15 14.43 6.36
C ALA A 153 -2.56 14.36 7.85
N LEU A 154 -3.87 14.43 8.10
CA LEU A 154 -4.44 14.64 9.43
C LEU A 154 -4.13 13.52 10.44
N TYR A 155 -4.11 12.25 10.02
CA TYR A 155 -3.93 11.11 10.91
C TYR A 155 -2.67 10.32 10.52
N LYS A 156 -1.72 10.23 11.44
CA LYS A 156 -0.52 9.40 11.29
C LYS A 156 -0.87 7.92 11.19
N ILE A 157 -0.23 7.20 10.27
CA ILE A 157 -0.33 5.74 10.09
C ILE A 157 0.88 5.07 10.76
N ALA A 158 2.10 5.41 10.35
CA ALA A 158 3.34 4.86 10.87
C ALA A 158 4.46 5.90 10.81
N ASP A 159 5.44 5.77 11.71
CA ASP A 159 6.71 6.45 11.64
C ASP A 159 7.49 6.02 10.39
N ILE A 160 8.39 6.90 9.93
CA ILE A 160 9.24 6.60 8.78
C ILE A 160 10.18 5.41 9.08
N ASP A 161 10.59 5.22 10.34
CA ASP A 161 11.49 4.14 10.78
C ASP A 161 10.79 2.78 10.87
N GLU A 162 9.46 2.75 10.70
CA GLU A 162 8.68 1.52 10.57
C GLU A 162 8.59 1.04 9.11
N LEU A 163 9.17 1.77 8.15
CA LEU A 163 9.18 1.42 6.74
C LEU A 163 10.49 0.74 6.35
N ASP A 164 10.41 -0.36 5.61
CA ASP A 164 11.58 -1.02 5.03
C ASP A 164 11.91 -0.46 3.64
N TYR A 165 10.87 -0.11 2.86
CA TYR A 165 11.01 0.42 1.51
C TYR A 165 10.09 1.61 1.26
N ILE A 166 10.59 2.53 0.44
CA ILE A 166 9.82 3.60 -0.17
C ILE A 166 9.97 3.45 -1.69
N VAL A 167 8.85 3.22 -2.37
CA VAL A 167 8.78 3.10 -3.84
C VAL A 167 8.09 4.31 -4.43
N THR A 168 8.77 5.01 -5.34
CA THR A 168 8.26 6.23 -5.99
C THR A 168 8.60 6.28 -7.49
N ASP A 169 7.98 7.20 -8.23
CA ASP A 169 8.08 7.32 -9.69
C ASP A 169 9.27 8.14 -10.19
N GLU A 170 9.93 8.89 -9.31
CA GLU A 170 11.12 9.70 -9.62
C GLU A 170 12.09 9.75 -8.43
N ALA A 171 13.31 10.21 -8.68
CA ALA A 171 14.31 10.35 -7.64
C ALA A 171 13.84 11.33 -6.54
N PRO A 172 13.80 10.92 -5.26
CA PRO A 172 13.53 11.83 -4.15
C PRO A 172 14.61 12.91 -3.99
N SER A 173 14.31 13.95 -3.22
CA SER A 173 15.30 15.00 -2.90
C SER A 173 16.51 14.44 -2.13
N GLU A 174 17.63 15.17 -2.13
CA GLU A 174 18.82 14.78 -1.36
C GLU A 174 18.54 14.59 0.14
N GLN A 175 17.59 15.36 0.68
CA GLN A 175 17.15 15.21 2.07
C GLN A 175 16.54 13.83 2.31
N TRP A 176 15.73 13.34 1.37
CA TRP A 176 15.15 12.00 1.42
C TRP A 176 16.20 10.90 1.26
N LEU A 177 17.18 11.07 0.37
CA LEU A 177 18.28 10.11 0.20
C LEU A 177 19.11 9.99 1.49
N SER A 178 19.41 11.12 2.12
CA SER A 178 20.12 11.17 3.41
C SER A 178 19.31 10.54 4.53
N ALA A 179 18.04 10.91 4.67
CA ALA A 179 17.14 10.36 5.69
C ALA A 179 16.96 8.85 5.54
N ALA A 180 16.74 8.35 4.32
CA ALA A 180 16.60 6.92 4.07
C ALA A 180 17.88 6.15 4.43
N THR A 181 19.05 6.70 4.11
CA THR A 181 20.34 6.10 4.49
C THR A 181 20.50 6.04 6.02
N GLN A 182 20.21 7.14 6.72
CA GLN A 182 20.31 7.20 8.19
C GLN A 182 19.34 6.25 8.89
N LYS A 183 18.15 6.08 8.31
CA LYS A 183 17.05 5.27 8.87
C LYS A 183 17.03 3.84 8.33
N SER A 184 18.03 3.45 7.53
CA SER A 184 18.15 2.12 6.90
C SER A 184 16.96 1.72 6.00
N ILE A 185 16.31 2.71 5.38
CA ILE A 185 15.18 2.54 4.47
C ILE A 185 15.69 2.41 3.05
N LYS A 186 15.15 1.45 2.29
CA LYS A 186 15.53 1.26 0.88
C LYS A 186 14.63 2.08 -0.04
N LEU A 187 15.24 2.99 -0.79
CA LEU A 187 14.53 3.74 -1.83
C LEU A 187 14.55 2.97 -3.15
N VAL A 188 13.39 2.90 -3.81
CA VAL A 188 13.22 2.29 -5.14
C VAL A 188 12.55 3.29 -6.06
N TYR A 189 13.28 3.74 -7.06
CA TYR A 189 12.86 4.69 -8.09
C TYR A 189 13.57 4.33 -9.41
N PRO A 190 13.16 4.89 -10.57
CA PRO A 190 13.74 4.57 -11.88
C PRO A 190 15.24 4.83 -12.02
#